data_AF-A0A803Q9K5-F1
#
_entry.id   AF-A0A803Q9K5-F1
#
_cell.length_a   1.000
_cell.length_b   1.000
_cell.length_c   1.000
_cell.angle_alpha   90.00
_cell.angle_beta   90.00
_cell.angle_gamma   90.00
#
_symmetry.space_group_name_H-M   'P 1'
#
loop_
_entity.id
_entity.type
_entity.pdbx_description
1 polymer ?
#
loop_
_entity_poly.entity_id
_entity_poly.type
_entity_poly.pdbx_seq_one_letter_code
_entity_poly.pdbx_strand_id
1 'polypeptide(L)'
;MDKVEFENFICLLWSIWNDRNSVLHGGANRVASVLVSQAQIYIDKYRLAKAKGRERSHTPDQVVPNQLLPQSLRPNQQSNSQQGATNQQFSRPRPDIPQQLQHNSINNAAGPTAIAANGIPWKPPDVNCLKMNVDAAVNAMDKVLGIGAVVRNCKGEVVAALSKSIQGHFRSDEMEAKALFHSLNWAFQQQIPISQVETDALRVSSALATSRKDLSCFSDLIDDVRCLLSFFPRVTVTHIRRHANQAAHCYSKYALELMKMSFDGRNTSSYFFYYCK
;
A
#
# COMPACT_ATOMS: atom_id res chain seq x y z
N MET A 1 24.04 -11.66 25.08
CA MET A 1 23.19 -10.76 24.29
C MET A 1 21.76 -11.16 24.49
N ASP A 2 21.00 -10.40 25.27
CA ASP A 2 19.57 -10.58 25.42
C ASP A 2 18.80 -10.02 24.21
N LYS A 3 17.47 -10.11 24.24
CA LYS A 3 16.61 -9.66 23.14
C LYS A 3 16.60 -8.14 22.94
N VAL A 4 16.66 -7.36 24.01
CA VAL A 4 16.69 -5.89 23.97
C VAL A 4 18.05 -5.42 23.45
N GLU A 5 19.15 -6.03 23.93
CA GLU A 5 20.49 -5.81 23.40
C GLU A 5 20.56 -6.16 21.91
N PHE A 6 20.00 -7.30 21.48
CA PHE A 6 19.98 -7.71 20.07
C PHE A 6 19.13 -6.78 19.20
N GLU A 7 17.93 -6.41 19.64
CA GLU A 7 17.08 -5.41 18.96
C GLU A 7 17.82 -4.07 18.79
N ASN A 8 18.49 -3.58 19.84
CA ASN A 8 19.26 -2.34 19.80
C ASN A 8 20.51 -2.45 18.88
N PHE A 9 21.23 -3.58 18.92
CA PHE A 9 22.41 -3.86 18.09
C PHE A 9 22.06 -3.90 16.60
N ILE A 10 20.96 -4.57 16.23
CA ILE A 10 20.47 -4.60 14.84
C ILE A 10 20.05 -3.20 14.36
N CYS A 11 19.42 -2.38 15.21
CA CYS A 11 19.10 -1.00 14.86
C CYS A 11 20.34 -0.09 14.72
N LEU A 12 21.39 -0.32 15.53
CA LEU A 12 22.66 0.39 15.40
C LEU A 12 23.39 0.01 14.09
N LEU A 13 23.45 -1.28 13.75
CA LEU A 13 23.99 -1.75 12.47
C LEU A 13 23.22 -1.16 11.28
N TRP A 14 21.89 -1.09 11.36
CA TRP A 14 21.06 -0.44 10.35
C TRP A 14 21.39 1.06 10.21
N SER A 15 21.53 1.82 11.32
CA SER A 15 21.91 3.23 11.26
C SER A 15 23.29 3.44 10.63
N ILE A 16 24.27 2.59 10.95
CA ILE A 16 25.64 2.66 10.38
C ILE A 16 25.63 2.33 8.88
N TRP A 17 24.90 1.28 8.46
CA TRP A 17 24.75 0.90 7.05
C TRP A 17 24.01 1.97 6.23
N ASN A 18 22.93 2.52 6.80
CA ASN A 18 22.17 3.63 6.21
C ASN A 18 23.03 4.89 6.03
N ASP A 19 23.96 5.16 6.95
CA ASP A 19 24.91 6.27 6.79
C ASP A 19 25.94 6.02 5.68
N ARG A 20 26.56 4.85 5.68
CA ARG A 20 27.49 4.45 4.61
C ARG A 20 26.83 4.51 3.23
N ASN A 21 25.58 4.09 3.10
CA ASN A 21 24.85 4.13 1.83
C ASN A 21 24.38 5.54 1.45
N SER A 22 24.08 6.41 2.43
CA SER A 22 23.92 7.85 2.19
C SER A 22 25.18 8.43 1.53
N VAL A 23 26.37 8.11 2.06
CA VAL A 23 27.66 8.56 1.48
C VAL A 23 27.89 8.01 0.07
N LEU A 24 27.63 6.72 -0.16
CA LEU A 24 27.78 6.10 -1.49
C LEU A 24 26.83 6.67 -2.56
N HIS A 25 25.80 7.42 -2.17
CA HIS A 25 24.86 8.10 -3.08
C HIS A 25 24.95 9.63 -3.00
N GLY A 26 26.11 10.17 -2.60
CA GLY A 26 26.40 11.62 -2.64
C GLY A 26 25.92 12.42 -1.42
N GLY A 27 25.46 11.76 -0.36
CA GLY A 27 25.17 12.39 0.92
C GLY A 27 26.42 12.58 1.79
N ALA A 28 26.31 13.41 2.82
CA ALA A 28 27.35 13.55 3.85
C ALA A 28 27.26 12.42 4.90
N ASN A 29 28.42 12.06 5.46
CA ASN A 29 28.55 11.15 6.62
C ASN A 29 28.00 11.82 7.89
N ARG A 30 27.37 11.06 8.79
CA ARG A 30 26.87 11.58 10.08
C ARG A 30 27.70 11.08 11.26
N VAL A 31 27.96 11.99 12.20
CA VAL A 31 28.69 11.71 13.45
C VAL A 31 28.04 10.55 14.21
N ALA A 32 28.85 9.61 14.71
CA ALA A 32 28.40 8.34 15.29
C ALA A 32 27.38 8.50 16.44
N SER A 33 27.46 9.58 17.23
CA SER A 33 26.48 9.90 18.27
C SER A 33 25.06 10.11 17.72
N VAL A 34 24.93 10.73 16.54
CA VAL A 34 23.64 10.89 15.85
C VAL A 34 23.09 9.53 15.40
N LEU A 35 23.96 8.63 14.92
CA LEU A 35 23.57 7.29 14.46
C LEU A 35 23.04 6.41 15.60
N VAL A 36 23.67 6.47 16.78
CA VAL A 36 23.21 5.81 18.01
C VAL A 36 21.85 6.37 18.46
N SER A 37 21.71 7.70 18.55
CA SER A 37 20.43 8.34 18.91
C SER A 37 19.32 8.01 17.91
N GLN A 38 19.62 7.97 16.61
CA GLN A 38 18.67 7.60 15.56
C GLN A 38 18.20 6.14 15.70
N ALA A 39 19.11 5.22 16.03
CA ALA A 39 18.80 3.81 16.27
C ALA A 39 17.88 3.64 17.48
N GLN A 40 18.16 4.36 18.58
CA GLN A 40 17.34 4.34 19.79
C GLN A 40 15.92 4.86 19.54
N ILE A 41 15.79 6.04 18.90
CA ILE A 41 14.50 6.63 18.51
C ILE A 41 13.70 5.69 17.60
N TYR A 42 14.36 4.94 16.73
CA TYR A 42 13.72 3.98 15.83
C TYR A 42 13.17 2.76 16.59
N ILE A 43 13.97 2.13 17.45
CA ILE A 43 13.52 0.94 18.18
C ILE A 43 12.43 1.28 19.21
N ASP A 44 12.47 2.45 19.82
CA ASP A 44 11.43 2.88 20.76
C ASP A 44 10.11 3.18 20.05
N LYS A 45 10.13 3.81 18.87
CA LYS A 45 8.94 3.94 18.00
C LYS A 45 8.37 2.57 17.60
N TYR A 46 9.23 1.60 17.26
CA TYR A 46 8.81 0.23 16.94
C TYR A 46 8.15 -0.46 18.16
N ARG A 47 8.76 -0.36 19.34
CA ARG A 47 8.22 -0.92 20.60
C ARG A 47 6.86 -0.30 20.96
N LEU A 48 6.71 1.02 20.82
CA LEU A 48 5.44 1.74 21.02
C LEU A 48 4.34 1.30 20.03
N ALA A 49 4.68 1.14 18.75
CA ALA A 49 3.73 0.64 17.75
C ALA A 49 3.28 -0.81 18.05
N LYS A 50 4.22 -1.65 18.50
CA LYS A 50 3.98 -3.05 18.87
C LYS A 50 3.14 -3.21 20.14
N ALA A 51 3.21 -2.26 21.07
CA ALA A 51 2.30 -2.19 22.22
C ALA A 51 0.86 -1.86 21.79
N LYS A 52 0.67 -0.79 20.99
CA LYS A 52 -0.65 -0.40 20.45
C LYS A 52 -1.30 -1.47 19.57
N GLY A 53 -0.49 -2.31 18.92
CA GLY A 53 -0.97 -3.48 18.19
C GLY A 53 -1.54 -4.59 19.08
N ARG A 54 -1.08 -4.72 20.33
CA ARG A 54 -1.57 -5.72 21.30
C ARG A 54 -2.83 -5.27 22.02
N GLU A 55 -2.93 -3.99 22.38
CA GLU A 55 -4.14 -3.40 23.00
C GLU A 55 -5.37 -3.62 22.11
N ARG A 56 -5.22 -3.47 20.79
CA ARG A 56 -6.28 -3.75 19.79
C ARG A 56 -6.65 -5.23 19.62
N SER A 57 -5.96 -6.14 20.30
CA SER A 57 -6.23 -7.59 20.26
C SER A 57 -6.81 -8.15 21.58
N HIS A 58 -7.05 -7.29 22.58
CA HIS A 58 -7.67 -7.65 23.86
C HIS A 58 -8.73 -6.60 24.26
N THR A 59 -9.88 -6.66 23.61
CA THR A 59 -11.13 -6.05 24.08
C THR A 59 -12.06 -7.16 24.57
N PRO A 60 -12.19 -7.38 25.90
CA PRO A 60 -13.28 -8.18 26.45
C PRO A 60 -14.61 -7.44 26.22
N ASP A 61 -15.69 -8.16 25.99
CA ASP A 61 -17.03 -7.57 25.98
C ASP A 61 -17.35 -6.95 27.35
N GLN A 62 -17.59 -5.64 27.36
CA GLN A 62 -18.15 -4.95 28.53
C GLN A 62 -19.47 -4.26 28.20
N VAL A 63 -20.52 -4.99 28.54
CA VAL A 63 -21.84 -4.54 29.02
C VAL A 63 -21.92 -3.05 29.33
N VAL A 64 -22.91 -2.38 28.72
CA VAL A 64 -23.26 -0.97 28.97
C VAL A 64 -23.89 -0.80 30.36
N PRO A 65 -23.34 0.06 31.26
CA PRO A 65 -24.04 0.57 32.43
C PRO A 65 -24.69 1.93 32.11
N ASN A 66 -25.96 2.08 32.49
CA ASN A 66 -26.75 3.30 32.24
C ASN A 66 -26.56 4.31 33.39
N GLN A 67 -26.04 5.53 33.14
CA GLN A 67 -25.92 6.55 34.19
C GLN A 67 -25.99 8.03 33.70
N LEU A 68 -27.21 8.57 33.79
CA LEU A 68 -27.57 9.90 34.32
C LEU A 68 -26.68 11.13 33.99
N LEU A 69 -27.18 11.98 33.10
CA LEU A 69 -26.75 13.39 32.93
C LEU A 69 -27.52 14.32 33.90
N PRO A 70 -26.85 15.19 34.68
CA PRO A 70 -27.50 16.27 35.42
C PRO A 70 -27.91 17.45 34.51
N GLN A 71 -28.92 18.21 34.93
CA GLN A 71 -29.48 19.36 34.18
C GLN A 71 -28.92 20.71 34.65
N SER A 72 -29.45 21.79 34.04
CA SER A 72 -29.11 23.23 34.19
C SER A 72 -27.87 23.66 33.38
N LEU A 73 -27.81 24.86 32.78
CA LEU A 73 -28.70 26.04 32.88
C LEU A 73 -29.26 26.49 31.50
N ARG A 74 -30.40 27.21 31.52
CA ARG A 74 -30.84 28.18 30.49
C ARG A 74 -31.10 29.52 31.18
N PRO A 75 -30.85 30.66 30.52
CA PRO A 75 -31.97 31.42 29.89
C PRO A 75 -31.98 31.25 28.35
N ASN A 76 -33.06 31.42 27.56
CA ASN A 76 -34.20 32.36 27.55
C ASN A 76 -33.78 33.82 27.25
N GLN A 77 -34.43 34.59 26.36
CA GLN A 77 -35.70 34.36 25.63
C GLN A 77 -35.79 35.19 24.33
N GLN A 78 -36.69 34.79 23.40
CA GLN A 78 -37.56 35.54 22.45
C GLN A 78 -37.14 36.95 21.94
N SER A 79 -37.42 37.37 20.70
CA SER A 79 -38.68 37.30 19.92
C SER A 79 -38.44 37.25 18.38
N ASN A 80 -39.28 36.57 17.56
CA ASN A 80 -40.41 37.09 16.74
C ASN A 80 -40.10 38.32 15.85
N SER A 81 -40.59 38.47 14.60
CA SER A 81 -41.75 37.81 13.94
C SER A 81 -41.87 38.10 12.41
N GLN A 82 -42.56 37.20 11.66
CA GLN A 82 -43.40 37.48 10.44
C GLN A 82 -42.70 37.95 9.12
N GLN A 83 -43.24 37.81 7.88
CA GLN A 83 -44.38 37.06 7.28
C GLN A 83 -44.27 36.97 5.72
N GLY A 84 -45.13 36.14 5.07
CA GLY A 84 -45.38 36.10 3.60
C GLY A 84 -44.73 34.90 2.87
N ALA A 85 -45.39 33.95 2.17
CA ALA A 85 -46.54 33.93 1.23
C ALA A 85 -46.13 34.29 -0.24
N THR A 86 -46.57 33.62 -1.33
CA THR A 86 -47.73 32.69 -1.54
C THR A 86 -47.60 31.84 -2.85
N ASN A 87 -48.18 30.61 -2.89
CA ASN A 87 -48.80 29.82 -4.02
C ASN A 87 -48.13 29.67 -5.44
N GLN A 88 -48.46 28.74 -6.37
CA GLN A 88 -49.34 27.53 -6.53
C GLN A 88 -48.51 26.38 -7.19
N GLN A 89 -48.85 25.07 -7.32
CA GLN A 89 -50.02 24.19 -7.01
C GLN A 89 -50.94 23.72 -8.19
N PHE A 90 -50.49 22.78 -9.04
CA PHE A 90 -51.28 21.86 -9.93
C PHE A 90 -50.38 20.69 -10.43
N SER A 91 -50.82 19.50 -10.92
CA SER A 91 -51.83 18.50 -10.50
C SER A 91 -51.61 17.16 -11.26
N ARG A 92 -52.18 16.02 -10.80
CA ARG A 92 -52.01 14.65 -11.36
C ARG A 92 -53.13 14.28 -12.38
N PRO A 93 -53.08 13.14 -13.15
CA PRO A 93 -53.34 11.78 -12.62
C PRO A 93 -52.57 10.60 -13.30
N ARG A 94 -52.88 9.39 -12.84
CA ARG A 94 -52.44 8.04 -13.32
C ARG A 94 -53.63 7.31 -13.98
N PRO A 95 -53.41 6.16 -14.64
CA PRO A 95 -54.29 5.00 -14.39
C PRO A 95 -53.52 3.68 -14.19
N ASP A 96 -54.23 2.56 -13.99
CA ASP A 96 -53.75 1.38 -13.24
C ASP A 96 -53.81 0.02 -14.00
N ILE A 97 -53.64 -1.06 -13.23
CA ILE A 97 -53.33 -2.47 -13.57
C ILE A 97 -54.57 -3.27 -14.05
N PRO A 98 -54.42 -4.54 -14.49
CA PRO A 98 -54.82 -5.62 -13.59
C PRO A 98 -53.87 -6.84 -13.50
N GLN A 99 -54.11 -7.62 -12.44
CA GLN A 99 -53.27 -8.71 -11.90
C GLN A 99 -53.44 -10.06 -12.63
N GLN A 100 -52.56 -11.02 -12.33
CA GLN A 100 -53.00 -12.36 -11.91
C GLN A 100 -52.07 -12.97 -10.84
N LEU A 101 -52.59 -13.94 -10.08
CA LEU A 101 -51.98 -14.53 -8.90
C LEU A 101 -51.76 -16.03 -9.08
N GLN A 102 -50.68 -16.57 -8.51
CA GLN A 102 -50.67 -17.94 -7.98
C GLN A 102 -49.79 -18.01 -6.73
N HIS A 103 -50.21 -18.81 -5.76
CA HIS A 103 -49.65 -18.90 -4.41
C HIS A 103 -49.28 -20.37 -4.15
N ASN A 104 -48.11 -20.63 -3.59
CA ASN A 104 -47.77 -21.96 -3.05
C ASN A 104 -46.66 -21.87 -1.99
N SER A 105 -46.60 -22.88 -1.14
CA SER A 105 -46.21 -22.69 0.28
C SER A 105 -44.79 -23.12 0.67
N ILE A 106 -44.20 -22.33 1.57
CA ILE A 106 -43.41 -22.73 2.76
C ILE A 106 -42.33 -23.81 2.58
N ASN A 107 -41.05 -23.46 2.83
CA ASN A 107 -40.23 -24.16 3.85
C ASN A 107 -38.89 -23.46 4.18
N ASN A 108 -38.68 -23.21 5.49
CA ASN A 108 -37.45 -23.22 6.29
C ASN A 108 -36.13 -22.57 5.80
N ALA A 109 -35.84 -21.43 6.43
CA ALA A 109 -34.66 -21.17 7.28
C ALA A 109 -33.22 -21.44 6.76
N ALA A 110 -32.55 -20.35 6.38
CA ALA A 110 -31.15 -20.10 6.74
C ALA A 110 -30.93 -18.58 6.92
N GLY A 111 -30.00 -18.17 7.78
CA GLY A 111 -29.65 -16.75 7.96
C GLY A 111 -28.88 -16.17 6.76
N PRO A 112 -28.72 -14.84 6.66
CA PRO A 112 -28.07 -14.20 5.51
C PRO A 112 -26.60 -14.62 5.43
N THR A 113 -26.29 -15.54 4.51
CA THR A 113 -24.91 -15.91 4.20
C THR A 113 -24.18 -14.69 3.65
N ALA A 114 -23.24 -14.15 4.41
CA ALA A 114 -22.38 -13.09 3.94
C ALA A 114 -21.64 -13.58 2.69
N ILE A 115 -21.89 -12.93 1.54
CA ILE A 115 -21.23 -13.28 0.28
C ILE A 115 -19.75 -12.89 0.41
N ALA A 116 -18.93 -13.85 0.81
CA ALA A 116 -17.49 -13.70 0.85
C ALA A 116 -17.01 -13.30 -0.55
N ALA A 117 -16.30 -12.17 -0.63
CA ALA A 117 -15.74 -11.69 -1.87
C ALA A 117 -14.62 -12.65 -2.30
N ASN A 118 -14.98 -13.64 -3.14
CA ASN A 118 -14.10 -14.72 -3.62
C ASN A 118 -13.01 -14.19 -4.58
N GLY A 119 -12.09 -13.41 -4.03
CA GLY A 119 -10.81 -13.11 -4.63
C GLY A 119 -9.88 -14.31 -4.45
N ILE A 120 -9.33 -14.82 -5.55
CA ILE A 120 -8.29 -15.86 -5.52
C ILE A 120 -7.14 -15.37 -4.61
N PRO A 121 -6.74 -16.13 -3.58
CA PRO A 121 -5.65 -15.72 -2.69
C PRO A 121 -4.31 -15.77 -3.44
N TRP A 122 -3.37 -14.93 -3.01
CA TRP A 122 -2.01 -14.92 -3.56
C TRP A 122 -1.30 -16.26 -3.28
N LYS A 123 -0.69 -16.88 -4.30
CA LYS A 123 0.07 -18.13 -4.20
C LYS A 123 1.59 -17.84 -4.20
N PRO A 124 2.37 -18.45 -3.28
CA PRO A 124 3.82 -18.51 -3.40
C PRO A 124 4.31 -19.04 -4.77
N PRO A 125 5.53 -18.67 -5.19
CA PRO A 125 6.21 -19.33 -6.30
C PRO A 125 6.53 -20.79 -5.98
N ASP A 126 6.92 -21.54 -7.00
CA ASP A 126 7.35 -22.93 -6.86
C ASP A 126 8.79 -23.02 -6.29
N VAL A 127 9.23 -24.22 -5.94
CA VAL A 127 10.53 -24.44 -5.25
C VAL A 127 11.70 -23.89 -6.08
N ASN A 128 12.68 -23.29 -5.40
CA ASN A 128 13.84 -22.59 -5.98
C ASN A 128 13.53 -21.35 -6.84
N CYS A 129 12.27 -20.91 -6.93
CA CYS A 129 11.90 -19.66 -7.61
C CYS A 129 11.70 -18.50 -6.62
N LEU A 130 12.02 -17.29 -7.06
CA LEU A 130 11.69 -16.04 -6.36
C LEU A 130 10.63 -15.26 -7.14
N LYS A 131 9.61 -14.79 -6.42
CA LYS A 131 8.50 -13.98 -6.96
C LYS A 131 8.58 -12.56 -6.45
N MET A 132 8.54 -11.57 -7.33
CA MET A 132 8.49 -10.15 -7.00
C MET A 132 7.12 -9.56 -7.31
N ASN A 133 6.40 -9.10 -6.29
CA ASN A 133 5.19 -8.29 -6.43
C ASN A 133 5.58 -6.81 -6.49
N VAL A 134 4.99 -6.03 -7.42
CA VAL A 134 5.30 -4.60 -7.63
C VAL A 134 4.01 -3.78 -7.75
N ASP A 135 3.99 -2.58 -7.17
CA ASP A 135 2.85 -1.63 -7.16
C ASP A 135 3.36 -0.16 -7.13
N ALA A 136 2.62 0.74 -7.78
CA ALA A 136 2.77 2.19 -7.63
C ALA A 136 1.68 2.84 -6.76
N ALA A 137 2.09 3.82 -5.96
CA ALA A 137 1.19 4.77 -5.32
C ALA A 137 1.60 6.21 -5.66
N VAL A 138 0.60 7.08 -5.85
CA VAL A 138 0.84 8.50 -6.13
C VAL A 138 0.37 9.38 -4.98
N ASN A 139 1.11 10.46 -4.75
CA ASN A 139 0.64 11.65 -4.04
C ASN A 139 0.59 12.81 -5.04
N ALA A 140 -0.61 13.11 -5.52
CA ALA A 140 -0.82 14.08 -6.60
C ALA A 140 -0.54 15.54 -6.17
N MET A 141 -0.73 15.86 -4.88
CA MET A 141 -0.47 17.20 -4.33
C MET A 141 1.04 17.50 -4.33
N ASP A 142 1.82 16.60 -3.74
CA ASP A 142 3.27 16.77 -3.58
C ASP A 142 4.05 16.37 -4.86
N LYS A 143 3.36 15.83 -5.87
CA LYS A 143 3.90 15.27 -7.11
C LYS A 143 4.99 14.22 -6.83
N VAL A 144 4.65 13.23 -6.01
CA VAL A 144 5.54 12.12 -5.64
C VAL A 144 4.95 10.78 -6.11
N LEU A 145 5.79 10.00 -6.77
CA LEU A 145 5.58 8.58 -7.06
C LEU A 145 6.25 7.75 -5.95
N GLY A 146 5.48 6.92 -5.25
CA GLY A 146 5.95 5.91 -4.33
C GLY A 146 5.95 4.54 -5.02
N ILE A 147 7.07 3.84 -4.93
CA ILE A 147 7.33 2.55 -5.58
C ILE A 147 7.50 1.49 -4.51
N GLY A 148 6.65 0.47 -4.55
CA GLY A 148 6.68 -0.67 -3.64
C GLY A 148 7.02 -1.94 -4.38
N ALA A 149 7.95 -2.74 -3.85
CA ALA A 149 8.09 -4.12 -4.25
C ALA A 149 8.40 -5.04 -3.07
N VAL A 150 8.00 -6.31 -3.20
CA VAL A 150 8.29 -7.35 -2.22
C VAL A 150 8.65 -8.64 -2.93
N VAL A 151 9.78 -9.23 -2.56
CA VAL A 151 10.28 -10.50 -3.09
C VAL A 151 10.01 -11.60 -2.08
N ARG A 152 9.45 -12.72 -2.55
CA ARG A 152 9.09 -13.87 -1.72
C ARG A 152 9.63 -15.19 -2.26
N ASN A 153 9.97 -16.10 -1.35
CA ASN A 153 10.38 -17.46 -1.66
C ASN A 153 9.18 -18.42 -1.78
N CYS A 154 9.43 -19.70 -2.04
CA CYS A 154 8.40 -20.74 -2.21
C CYS A 154 7.54 -21.03 -0.98
N LYS A 155 7.95 -20.61 0.22
CA LYS A 155 7.13 -20.68 1.45
C LYS A 155 6.23 -19.44 1.62
N GLY A 156 6.37 -18.43 0.76
CA GLY A 156 5.72 -17.13 0.89
C GLY A 156 6.43 -16.16 1.85
N GLU A 157 7.56 -16.55 2.44
CA GLU A 157 8.37 -15.70 3.32
C GLU A 157 8.97 -14.54 2.50
N VAL A 158 8.98 -13.33 3.07
CA VAL A 158 9.59 -12.15 2.44
C VAL A 158 11.11 -12.24 2.54
N VAL A 159 11.78 -12.29 1.38
CA VAL A 159 13.24 -12.41 1.28
C VAL A 159 13.91 -11.15 0.73
N ALA A 160 13.16 -10.15 0.27
CA ALA A 160 13.62 -8.75 0.08
C ALA A 160 12.44 -7.79 -0.11
N ALA A 161 12.65 -6.48 0.07
CA ALA A 161 11.64 -5.45 -0.19
C ALA A 161 12.25 -4.11 -0.66
N LEU A 162 11.42 -3.30 -1.33
CA LEU A 162 11.74 -1.96 -1.84
C LEU A 162 10.64 -0.98 -1.47
N SER A 163 11.03 0.20 -0.97
CA SER A 163 10.16 1.35 -0.70
C SER A 163 10.89 2.62 -1.17
N LYS A 164 10.59 3.10 -2.37
CA LYS A 164 11.33 4.20 -3.02
C LYS A 164 10.40 5.32 -3.47
N SER A 165 10.63 6.53 -3.00
CA SER A 165 9.98 7.74 -3.51
C SER A 165 10.76 8.37 -4.67
N ILE A 166 10.05 8.93 -5.64
CA ILE A 166 10.61 9.69 -6.77
C ILE A 166 9.73 10.93 -7.01
N GLN A 167 10.35 12.11 -7.11
CA GLN A 167 9.65 13.34 -7.49
C GLN A 167 9.27 13.28 -8.98
N GLY A 168 8.02 13.60 -9.31
CA GLY A 168 7.57 13.71 -10.69
C GLY A 168 6.05 13.67 -10.84
N HIS A 169 5.57 14.14 -12.00
CA HIS A 169 4.19 14.00 -12.41
C HIS A 169 4.13 13.05 -13.61
N PHE A 170 3.39 11.96 -13.48
CA PHE A 170 3.36 10.84 -14.41
C PHE A 170 1.92 10.33 -14.53
N ARG A 171 1.57 9.76 -15.68
CA ARG A 171 0.29 9.09 -15.89
C ARG A 171 0.24 7.76 -15.15
N SER A 172 -0.96 7.24 -14.85
CA SER A 172 -1.13 5.95 -14.14
C SER A 172 -0.34 4.80 -14.79
N ASP A 173 -0.40 4.72 -16.12
CA ASP A 173 0.35 3.76 -16.93
C ASP A 173 1.87 3.91 -16.86
N GLU A 174 2.36 5.15 -16.78
CA GLU A 174 3.79 5.46 -16.67
C GLU A 174 4.31 5.21 -15.24
N MET A 175 3.48 5.43 -14.22
CA MET A 175 3.84 5.19 -12.82
C MET A 175 4.07 3.71 -12.53
N GLU A 176 3.17 2.84 -12.98
CA GLU A 176 3.32 1.39 -12.79
C GLU A 176 4.50 0.82 -13.58
N ALA A 177 4.72 1.31 -14.80
CA ALA A 177 5.89 0.91 -15.59
C ALA A 177 7.21 1.44 -14.99
N LYS A 178 7.23 2.64 -14.38
CA LYS A 178 8.39 3.14 -13.61
C LYS A 178 8.60 2.36 -12.32
N ALA A 179 7.55 1.96 -11.62
CA ALA A 179 7.64 1.09 -10.45
C ALA A 179 8.33 -0.23 -10.84
N LEU A 180 7.83 -0.89 -11.89
CA LEU A 180 8.41 -2.11 -12.43
C LEU A 180 9.88 -1.95 -12.86
N PHE A 181 10.21 -0.89 -13.62
CA PHE A 181 11.58 -0.56 -14.02
C PHE A 181 12.52 -0.44 -12.80
N HIS A 182 12.16 0.39 -11.82
CA HIS A 182 13.01 0.61 -10.65
C HIS A 182 13.12 -0.61 -9.74
N SER A 183 12.07 -1.44 -9.64
CA SER A 183 12.11 -2.71 -8.92
C SER A 183 12.99 -3.76 -9.60
N LEU A 184 12.94 -3.89 -10.92
CA LEU A 184 13.82 -4.78 -11.68
C LEU A 184 15.28 -4.32 -11.61
N ASN A 185 15.55 -3.03 -11.81
CA ASN A 185 16.91 -2.48 -11.70
C ASN A 185 17.48 -2.67 -10.28
N TRP A 186 16.66 -2.46 -9.24
CA TRP A 186 17.06 -2.74 -7.86
C TRP A 186 17.38 -4.23 -7.65
N ALA A 187 16.50 -5.14 -8.08
CA ALA A 187 16.73 -6.58 -7.96
C ALA A 187 18.01 -7.04 -8.69
N PHE A 188 18.29 -6.47 -9.87
CA PHE A 188 19.51 -6.70 -10.64
C PHE A 188 20.76 -6.19 -9.88
N GLN A 189 20.72 -4.94 -9.38
CA GLN A 189 21.80 -4.37 -8.58
C GLN A 189 22.08 -5.15 -7.27
N GLN A 190 21.05 -5.75 -6.68
CA GLN A 190 21.17 -6.61 -5.50
C GLN A 190 21.45 -8.09 -5.84
N GLN A 191 21.62 -8.45 -7.11
CA GLN A 191 21.85 -9.82 -7.61
C GLN A 191 20.77 -10.84 -7.17
N ILE A 192 19.52 -10.39 -7.00
CA ILE A 192 18.39 -11.23 -6.57
C ILE A 192 17.83 -11.96 -7.80
N PRO A 193 17.85 -13.30 -7.87
CA PRO A 193 17.46 -14.06 -9.07
C PRO A 193 15.92 -14.18 -9.19
N ILE A 194 15.26 -13.09 -9.58
CA ILE A 194 13.81 -13.05 -9.80
C ILE A 194 13.41 -13.99 -10.93
N SER A 195 12.45 -14.88 -10.66
CA SER A 195 11.93 -15.88 -11.60
C SER A 195 10.51 -15.57 -12.06
N GLN A 196 9.73 -14.86 -11.23
CA GLN A 196 8.33 -14.49 -11.49
C GLN A 196 8.10 -13.05 -11.03
N VAL A 197 7.33 -12.26 -11.78
CA VAL A 197 6.95 -10.88 -11.44
C VAL A 197 5.44 -10.73 -11.55
N GLU A 198 4.83 -10.09 -10.56
CA GLU A 198 3.39 -9.85 -10.48
C GLU A 198 3.09 -8.36 -10.27
N THR A 199 2.09 -7.85 -10.98
CA THR A 199 1.59 -6.46 -10.86
C THR A 199 0.08 -6.41 -11.13
N ASP A 200 -0.65 -5.45 -10.54
CA ASP A 200 -2.04 -5.16 -10.92
C ASP A 200 -2.18 -4.16 -12.09
N ALA A 201 -1.05 -3.77 -12.69
CA ALA A 201 -1.02 -2.97 -13.90
C ALA A 201 -1.27 -3.82 -15.16
N LEU A 202 -2.56 -4.10 -15.45
CA LEU A 202 -2.98 -4.86 -16.64
C LEU A 202 -2.42 -4.28 -17.95
N ARG A 203 -2.33 -2.96 -18.08
CA ARG A 203 -1.78 -2.33 -19.31
C ARG A 203 -0.27 -2.54 -19.45
N VAL A 204 0.50 -2.55 -18.36
CA VAL A 204 1.95 -2.79 -18.37
C VAL A 204 2.25 -4.23 -18.77
N SER A 205 1.61 -5.19 -18.09
CA SER A 205 1.74 -6.62 -18.39
C SER A 205 1.27 -6.98 -19.81
N SER A 206 0.15 -6.41 -20.28
CA SER A 206 -0.32 -6.62 -21.66
C SER A 206 0.61 -6.01 -22.72
N ALA A 207 1.22 -4.86 -22.44
CA ALA A 207 2.19 -4.24 -23.33
C ALA A 207 3.49 -5.07 -23.40
N LEU A 208 4.00 -5.55 -22.27
CA LEU A 208 5.18 -6.42 -22.23
C LEU A 208 4.99 -7.70 -23.04
N ALA A 209 3.78 -8.30 -22.99
CA ALA A 209 3.42 -9.49 -23.76
C ALA A 209 3.20 -9.25 -25.28
N THR A 210 3.21 -7.99 -25.76
CA THR A 210 2.84 -7.65 -27.15
C THR A 210 3.93 -6.85 -27.85
N SER A 211 4.46 -7.35 -28.98
CA SER A 211 5.49 -6.66 -29.79
C SER A 211 4.99 -5.44 -30.60
N ARG A 212 3.91 -4.77 -30.16
CA ARG A 212 3.45 -3.50 -30.74
C ARG A 212 4.16 -2.34 -30.04
N LYS A 213 4.75 -1.45 -30.83
CA LYS A 213 5.34 -0.18 -30.36
C LYS A 213 4.59 0.99 -30.97
N ASP A 214 4.36 2.03 -30.18
CA ASP A 214 3.97 3.36 -30.63
C ASP A 214 5.04 4.39 -30.25
N LEU A 215 4.86 5.65 -30.67
CA LEU A 215 5.80 6.76 -30.41
C LEU A 215 5.43 7.51 -29.11
N SER A 216 5.16 6.79 -28.02
CA SER A 216 4.85 7.38 -26.71
C SER A 216 5.88 7.04 -25.64
N CYS A 217 6.02 7.94 -24.67
CA CYS A 217 6.86 7.77 -23.47
C CYS A 217 6.55 6.47 -22.70
N PHE A 218 5.33 5.94 -22.83
CA PHE A 218 4.95 4.66 -22.27
C PHE A 218 5.57 3.48 -23.05
N SER A 219 5.58 3.51 -24.39
CA SER A 219 6.22 2.47 -25.19
C SER A 219 7.73 2.41 -24.97
N ASP A 220 8.40 3.56 -24.91
CA ASP A 220 9.85 3.61 -24.64
C ASP A 220 10.19 3.07 -23.24
N LEU A 221 9.39 3.44 -22.23
CA LEU A 221 9.53 2.90 -20.87
C LEU A 221 9.21 1.39 -20.78
N ILE A 222 8.36 0.86 -21.66
CA ILE A 222 8.13 -0.59 -21.77
C ILE A 222 9.32 -1.29 -22.43
N ASP A 223 10.01 -0.66 -23.38
CA ASP A 223 11.28 -1.17 -23.94
C ASP A 223 12.40 -1.15 -22.90
N ASP A 224 12.53 -0.09 -22.10
CA ASP A 224 13.44 -0.04 -20.94
C ASP A 224 13.21 -1.23 -19.98
N VAL A 225 11.93 -1.55 -19.71
CA VAL A 225 11.55 -2.71 -18.89
C VAL A 225 11.88 -4.04 -19.59
N ARG A 226 11.68 -4.18 -20.91
CA ARG A 226 12.10 -5.38 -21.67
C ARG A 226 13.61 -5.58 -21.60
N CYS A 227 14.39 -4.51 -21.73
CA CYS A 227 15.84 -4.53 -21.57
C CYS A 227 16.24 -5.01 -20.17
N LEU A 228 15.60 -4.51 -19.10
CA LEU A 228 15.86 -4.99 -17.74
C LEU A 228 15.44 -6.46 -17.52
N LEU A 229 14.31 -6.90 -18.07
CA LEU A 229 13.85 -8.29 -17.96
C LEU A 229 14.83 -9.27 -18.63
N SER A 230 15.60 -8.84 -19.63
CA SER A 230 16.60 -9.70 -20.30
C SER A 230 17.71 -10.19 -19.37
N PHE A 231 17.99 -9.49 -18.26
CA PHE A 231 18.97 -9.92 -17.25
C PHE A 231 18.45 -11.02 -16.29
N PHE A 232 17.18 -11.43 -16.39
CA PHE A 232 16.57 -12.43 -15.52
C PHE A 232 16.13 -13.67 -16.35
N PRO A 233 16.96 -14.74 -16.42
CA PRO A 233 16.71 -15.87 -17.30
C PRO A 233 15.35 -16.56 -17.07
N ARG A 234 14.50 -16.55 -18.10
CA ARG A 234 13.13 -17.13 -18.09
C ARG A 234 12.15 -16.45 -17.12
N VAL A 235 12.39 -15.19 -16.75
CA VAL A 235 11.42 -14.42 -15.93
C VAL A 235 10.07 -14.30 -16.63
N THR A 236 8.98 -14.48 -15.89
CA THR A 236 7.62 -14.23 -16.36
C THR A 236 7.04 -12.99 -15.68
N VAL A 237 6.25 -12.19 -16.42
CA VAL A 237 5.50 -11.05 -15.87
C VAL A 237 4.02 -11.33 -16.03
N THR A 238 3.26 -11.30 -14.93
CA THR A 238 1.83 -11.64 -14.91
C THR A 238 0.99 -10.55 -14.24
N HIS A 239 -0.26 -10.45 -14.68
CA HIS A 239 -1.26 -9.60 -14.05
C HIS A 239 -1.95 -10.32 -12.90
N ILE A 240 -2.04 -9.66 -11.74
CA ILE A 240 -2.85 -10.09 -10.60
C ILE A 240 -3.86 -9.01 -10.23
N ARG A 241 -4.97 -9.36 -9.56
CA ARG A 241 -5.89 -8.33 -9.03
C ARG A 241 -5.25 -7.60 -7.86
N ARG A 242 -5.55 -6.31 -7.71
CA ARG A 242 -5.10 -5.44 -6.60
C ARG A 242 -5.28 -6.03 -5.20
N HIS A 243 -6.33 -6.83 -4.96
CA HIS A 243 -6.58 -7.50 -3.67
C HIS A 243 -5.50 -8.54 -3.31
N ALA A 244 -4.80 -9.10 -4.31
CA ALA A 244 -3.66 -10.00 -4.12
C ALA A 244 -2.32 -9.24 -4.04
N ASN A 245 -2.24 -8.03 -4.61
CA ASN A 245 -1.02 -7.20 -4.63
C ASN A 245 -0.79 -6.33 -3.38
N GLN A 246 -1.66 -6.47 -2.35
CA GLN A 246 -1.69 -5.58 -1.18
C GLN A 246 -0.34 -5.41 -0.46
N ALA A 247 0.51 -6.43 -0.45
CA ALA A 247 1.82 -6.34 0.17
C ALA A 247 2.73 -5.31 -0.53
N ALA A 248 2.76 -5.29 -1.86
CA ALA A 248 3.49 -4.26 -2.61
C ALA A 248 2.84 -2.88 -2.44
N HIS A 249 1.49 -2.82 -2.39
CA HIS A 249 0.76 -1.57 -2.17
C HIS A 249 1.06 -0.91 -0.81
N CYS A 250 1.30 -1.70 0.24
CA CYS A 250 1.75 -1.16 1.52
C CYS A 250 3.14 -0.50 1.42
N TYR A 251 4.07 -1.10 0.68
CA TYR A 251 5.41 -0.51 0.48
C TYR A 251 5.36 0.75 -0.40
N SER A 252 4.55 0.77 -1.46
CA SER A 252 4.41 1.94 -2.34
C SER A 252 3.78 3.13 -1.62
N LYS A 253 2.79 2.87 -0.74
CA LYS A 253 2.22 3.88 0.17
C LYS A 253 3.22 4.38 1.20
N TYR A 254 3.99 3.48 1.82
CA TYR A 254 5.00 3.86 2.81
C TYR A 254 6.11 4.74 2.21
N ALA A 255 6.48 4.53 0.94
CA ALA A 255 7.40 5.41 0.21
C ALA A 255 6.91 6.88 0.15
N LEU A 256 5.60 7.11 0.02
CA LEU A 256 5.02 8.47 0.03
C LEU A 256 5.10 9.15 1.40
N GLU A 257 5.14 8.38 2.49
CA GLU A 257 5.26 8.90 3.86
C GLU A 257 6.71 9.24 4.20
N LEU A 258 7.67 8.40 3.79
CA LEU A 258 9.10 8.62 3.98
C LEU A 258 9.57 9.96 3.38
N MET A 259 9.08 10.31 2.19
CA MET A 259 9.44 11.58 1.54
C MET A 259 8.94 12.80 2.33
N LYS A 260 7.76 12.73 2.96
CA LYS A 260 7.23 13.81 3.83
C LYS A 260 8.06 14.02 5.09
N MET A 261 8.72 12.97 5.58
CA MET A 261 9.65 13.07 6.72
C MET A 261 11.05 13.57 6.33
N SER A 262 11.33 13.71 5.03
CA SER A 262 12.67 13.99 4.48
C SER A 262 12.82 15.46 4.04
N PHE A 263 12.36 16.40 4.87
CA PHE A 263 12.32 17.85 4.61
C PHE A 263 13.71 18.56 4.55
N ASP A 264 14.78 17.77 4.42
CA ASP A 264 16.20 18.17 4.50
C ASP A 264 16.92 18.00 3.13
N GLY A 265 16.18 18.13 2.02
CA GLY A 265 16.69 18.19 0.64
C GLY A 265 17.37 16.93 0.08
N ARG A 266 17.62 15.90 0.89
CA ARG A 266 18.35 14.68 0.49
C ARG A 266 17.41 13.59 -0.04
N ASN A 267 17.81 12.97 -1.16
CA ASN A 267 17.04 11.96 -1.88
C ASN A 267 17.02 10.60 -1.15
N THR A 268 16.17 10.48 -0.12
CA THR A 268 16.05 9.35 0.80
C THR A 268 15.37 8.12 0.18
N SER A 269 16.04 7.50 -0.79
CA SER A 269 15.66 6.18 -1.32
C SER A 269 15.87 5.08 -0.26
N SER A 270 14.85 4.80 0.55
CA SER A 270 14.92 3.81 1.64
C SER A 270 14.81 2.37 1.13
N TYR A 271 15.92 1.80 0.68
CA TYR A 271 16.02 0.38 0.33
C TYR A 271 15.87 -0.50 1.59
N PHE A 272 14.68 -1.08 1.82
CA PHE A 272 14.40 -1.99 2.94
C PHE A 272 14.89 -3.42 2.65
N PHE A 273 16.20 -3.55 2.53
CA PHE A 273 16.88 -4.81 2.29
C PHE A 273 16.86 -5.71 3.53
N TYR A 274 15.94 -6.66 3.56
CA TYR A 274 16.20 -7.98 4.14
C TYR A 274 16.73 -8.87 3.03
N TYR A 275 17.66 -9.78 3.34
CA TYR A 275 17.99 -10.95 2.52
C TYR A 275 18.54 -12.03 3.42
N CYS A 276 17.78 -13.12 3.57
CA CYS A 276 18.21 -14.30 4.30
C CYS A 276 18.82 -15.27 3.30
N LYS A 277 20.11 -15.60 3.47
CA LYS A 277 20.77 -16.73 2.80
C LYS A 277 20.59 -17.98 3.65
#